data_AF-A0A135HQ09-F1
#
_entry.id   AF-A0A135HQ09-F1
#
_cell.length_a   1.000
_cell.length_b   1.000
_cell.length_c   1.000
_cell.angle_alpha   90.00
_cell.angle_beta   90.00
_cell.angle_gamma   90.00
#
_symmetry.space_group_name_H-M   'P 1'
#
loop_
_entity.id
_entity.type
_entity.pdbx_description
1 polymer ?
#
loop_
_entity_poly.entity_id
_entity_poly.type
_entity_poly.pdbx_seq_one_letter_code
_entity_poly.pdbx_strand_id
1 'polypeptide(L)'
;MRAGEKRGRYYVTAGERRRKALLLLVEHGKIAKNHPVECKVRDGAKATETSPSENIFREDMHPVDQFKAFSVMADEGKSIADIAAHFSVTEIIVRRRLALAKVSPKLLELHRDGAMTFDQLSAFTVCDDHERQEQVWNNMPGWNRHANRIKSNLVTGEIASTDRRVRLIGGLDTYEQAGGAVRRDLFDEQGGGYVLDVASLDRLASQRLDDVAAPFREQGWKWVETAFARPDWIFNIPRIYPQEVELSAEDQADHDALVSERDDLAEVIGDDDADESAGERLAEIDRRLDELSGKQEVYRPDDMARSGVLVFINHSGKAEAAIGIVREEDEAGEPEGDSDENGTEGSDASAETVTAGGGNIEAGKSSPKFTHPQALIEVLTAKKTAALRVELAHNPDVALAAVVHAMLLRVSYGGYPRGRLHLAIPAYAD
;
A
#
# COMPACT_ATOMS: atom_id res chain seq x y z
N MET A 1 58.40 -48.71 7.61
CA MET A 1 58.05 -50.15 7.65
C MET A 1 57.40 -50.54 6.34
N ARG A 2 57.78 -51.70 5.79
CA ARG A 2 57.06 -52.38 4.69
C ARG A 2 55.80 -53.08 5.20
N ALA A 3 54.90 -53.33 4.25
CA ALA A 3 53.81 -54.32 4.18
C ALA A 3 52.54 -54.10 5.02
N GLY A 4 51.40 -54.27 4.33
CA GLY A 4 50.02 -54.28 4.85
C GLY A 4 49.34 -52.91 4.80
N GLU A 5 48.07 -52.70 4.45
CA GLU A 5 46.90 -53.54 4.22
C GLU A 5 45.84 -52.65 3.50
N LYS A 6 45.00 -53.25 2.65
CA LYS A 6 43.74 -52.73 2.07
C LYS A 6 43.69 -51.23 1.70
N ARG A 7 43.69 -50.94 0.38
CA ARG A 7 43.17 -49.67 -0.18
C ARG A 7 41.70 -49.48 0.22
N GLY A 8 41.47 -48.91 1.39
CA GLY A 8 40.15 -48.49 1.85
C GLY A 8 39.74 -47.20 1.14
N ARG A 9 38.54 -47.20 0.55
CA ARG A 9 37.87 -45.95 0.20
C ARG A 9 37.36 -45.33 1.50
N TYR A 10 37.69 -44.06 1.76
CA TYR A 10 37.18 -43.32 2.90
C TYR A 10 35.94 -42.52 2.47
N TYR A 11 34.91 -42.51 3.31
CA TYR A 11 33.77 -41.63 3.11
C TYR A 11 34.14 -40.20 3.52
N VAL A 12 33.83 -39.22 2.67
CA VAL A 12 34.12 -37.80 2.98
C VAL A 12 32.97 -37.26 3.80
N THR A 13 33.22 -37.08 5.09
CA THR A 13 32.23 -36.56 6.05
C THR A 13 32.18 -35.04 6.08
N ALA A 14 33.28 -34.34 5.76
CA ALA A 14 33.34 -32.88 5.69
C ALA A 14 34.25 -32.42 4.54
N GLY A 15 33.87 -31.32 3.86
CA GLY A 15 34.68 -30.72 2.79
C GLY A 15 34.32 -31.14 1.36
N GLU A 16 33.07 -31.51 1.08
CA GLU A 16 32.64 -31.98 -0.24
C GLU A 16 32.87 -30.95 -1.36
N ARG A 17 32.72 -29.64 -1.09
CA ARG A 17 33.04 -28.57 -2.06
C ARG A 17 34.51 -28.61 -2.48
N ARG A 18 35.42 -28.81 -1.52
CA ARG A 18 36.87 -28.89 -1.75
C ARG A 18 37.22 -30.17 -2.53
N ARG A 19 36.55 -31.29 -2.25
CA ARG A 19 36.65 -32.54 -3.03
C ARG A 19 36.22 -32.34 -4.48
N LYS A 20 35.08 -31.69 -4.74
CA LYS A 20 34.58 -31.39 -6.09
C LYS A 20 35.54 -30.46 -6.85
N ALA A 21 36.08 -29.44 -6.20
CA ALA A 21 37.09 -28.57 -6.79
C ALA A 21 38.37 -29.33 -7.19
N LEU A 22 38.85 -30.26 -6.35
CA LEU A 22 39.99 -31.12 -6.67
C LEU A 22 39.69 -32.05 -7.86
N LEU A 23 38.49 -32.60 -7.95
CA LEU A 23 38.08 -33.42 -9.10
C LEU A 23 38.06 -32.61 -10.40
N LEU A 24 37.58 -31.36 -10.36
CA LEU A 24 37.64 -30.44 -11.50
C LEU A 24 39.08 -30.11 -11.92
N LEU A 25 40.00 -29.94 -10.96
CA LEU A 25 41.41 -29.71 -11.26
C LEU A 25 42.08 -30.94 -11.90
N VAL A 26 41.66 -32.15 -11.51
CA VAL A 26 42.09 -33.41 -12.15
C VAL A 26 41.54 -33.49 -13.59
N GLU A 27 40.27 -33.15 -13.78
CA GLU A 27 39.62 -33.15 -15.10
C GLU A 27 40.28 -32.16 -16.07
N HIS A 28 40.64 -30.98 -15.57
CA HIS A 28 41.38 -29.96 -16.33
C HIS A 28 42.89 -30.26 -16.45
N GLY A 29 43.36 -31.42 -15.98
CA GLY A 29 44.76 -31.84 -16.09
C GLY A 29 45.75 -30.99 -15.28
N LYS A 30 45.27 -30.12 -14.39
CA LYS A 30 46.11 -29.25 -13.55
C LYS A 30 46.78 -30.01 -12.41
N ILE A 31 46.19 -31.12 -11.97
CA ILE A 31 46.77 -32.04 -10.99
C ILE A 31 46.59 -33.50 -11.44
N ALA A 32 47.53 -34.36 -11.07
CA ALA A 32 47.45 -35.77 -11.40
C ALA A 32 46.34 -36.50 -10.60
N LYS A 33 45.77 -37.57 -11.17
CA LYS A 33 44.73 -38.40 -10.52
C LYS A 33 45.15 -38.97 -9.15
N ASN A 34 46.45 -39.08 -8.91
CA ASN A 34 47.07 -39.59 -7.68
C ASN A 34 47.68 -38.47 -6.82
N HIS A 35 47.30 -37.21 -7.03
CA HIS A 35 47.80 -36.09 -6.24
C HIS A 35 47.52 -36.31 -4.75
N PRO A 36 48.55 -36.23 -3.87
CA PRO A 36 48.35 -36.44 -2.44
C PRO A 36 47.58 -35.27 -1.84
N VAL A 37 46.50 -35.58 -1.11
CA VAL A 37 45.69 -34.61 -0.39
C VAL A 37 45.75 -34.95 1.08
N GLU A 38 46.08 -33.97 1.91
CA GLU A 38 46.09 -34.15 3.36
C GLU A 38 44.65 -34.32 3.87
N CYS A 39 44.38 -35.46 4.49
CA CYS A 39 43.07 -35.80 5.04
C CYS A 39 43.22 -36.21 6.50
N LYS A 40 42.37 -35.66 7.37
CA LYS A 40 42.29 -36.07 8.78
C LYS A 40 41.28 -37.21 8.90
N VAL A 41 41.76 -38.42 9.17
CA VAL A 41 40.90 -39.60 9.37
C VAL A 41 40.28 -39.56 10.77
N ARG A 42 38.96 -39.74 10.87
CA ARG A 42 38.22 -39.80 12.14
C ARG A 42 37.37 -41.08 12.18
N ASP A 43 37.15 -41.60 13.40
CA ASP A 43 36.41 -42.84 13.63
C ASP A 43 34.89 -42.66 13.38
N GLY A 44 34.27 -43.67 12.77
CA GLY A 44 32.93 -43.61 12.17
C GLY A 44 31.79 -43.36 13.17
N ALA A 45 32.00 -43.66 14.44
CA ALA A 45 31.00 -43.45 15.50
C ALA A 45 30.76 -41.97 15.86
N LYS A 46 31.66 -41.04 15.46
CA LYS A 46 31.51 -39.58 15.68
C LYS A 46 31.22 -38.80 14.39
N ALA A 47 31.04 -39.49 13.26
CA ALA A 47 30.95 -38.87 11.94
C ALA A 47 29.59 -38.22 11.64
N THR A 48 28.52 -38.67 12.30
CA THR A 48 27.15 -38.25 12.00
C THR A 48 26.76 -36.90 12.64
N GLU A 49 27.48 -36.45 13.67
CA GLU A 49 27.12 -35.24 14.43
C GLU A 49 27.93 -33.98 14.06
N THR A 50 28.98 -34.09 13.24
CA THR A 50 29.83 -32.91 12.93
C THR A 50 29.42 -32.18 11.64
N SER A 51 28.54 -32.76 10.81
CA SER A 51 28.43 -32.30 9.42
C SER A 51 27.40 -31.21 9.10
N PRO A 52 26.33 -30.98 9.91
CA PRO A 52 25.50 -29.78 9.74
C PRO A 52 25.88 -28.66 10.71
N SER A 53 26.28 -28.99 11.94
CA SER A 53 26.42 -28.01 13.03
C SER A 53 27.61 -27.05 12.81
N GLU A 54 28.79 -27.53 12.43
CA GLU A 54 30.00 -26.69 12.34
C GLU A 54 29.90 -25.58 11.28
N ASN A 55 29.07 -25.76 10.25
CA ASN A 55 28.86 -24.76 9.19
C ASN A 55 27.58 -23.93 9.37
N ILE A 56 26.60 -24.43 10.13
CA ILE A 56 25.36 -23.70 10.48
C ILE A 56 25.60 -22.71 11.63
N PHE A 57 26.57 -22.99 12.52
CA PHE A 57 26.92 -22.11 13.66
C PHE A 57 27.98 -21.03 13.34
N ARG A 58 28.42 -20.86 12.09
CA ARG A 58 29.02 -19.59 11.68
C ARG A 58 27.86 -18.63 11.39
N GLU A 59 27.41 -17.92 12.42
CA GLU A 59 26.57 -16.75 12.21
C GLU A 59 27.27 -15.84 11.20
N ASP A 60 26.59 -15.56 10.09
CA ASP A 60 27.07 -14.58 9.13
C ASP A 60 27.37 -13.28 9.88
N MET A 61 28.58 -12.76 9.70
CA MET A 61 29.05 -11.55 10.40
C MET A 61 28.00 -10.45 10.29
N HIS A 62 27.63 -9.82 11.41
CA HIS A 62 26.59 -8.79 11.45
C HIS A 62 26.89 -7.66 10.44
N PRO A 63 25.90 -7.10 9.73
CA PRO A 63 26.12 -6.05 8.72
C PRO A 63 26.96 -4.86 9.21
N VAL A 64 26.80 -4.44 10.46
CA VAL A 64 27.60 -3.36 11.06
C VAL A 64 29.06 -3.78 11.29
N ASP A 65 29.30 -5.03 11.64
CA ASP A 65 30.65 -5.56 11.84
C ASP A 65 31.37 -5.79 10.50
N GLN A 66 30.63 -6.22 9.47
CA GLN A 66 31.11 -6.24 8.08
C GLN A 66 31.53 -4.85 7.63
N PHE A 67 30.70 -3.82 7.89
CA PHE A 67 31.06 -2.44 7.59
C PHE A 67 32.38 -2.03 8.26
N LYS A 68 32.52 -2.23 9.57
CA LYS A 68 33.77 -1.90 10.29
C LYS A 68 34.99 -2.62 9.70
N ALA A 69 34.86 -3.92 9.43
CA ALA A 69 35.94 -4.71 8.83
C ALA A 69 36.30 -4.25 7.42
N PHE A 70 35.31 -3.88 6.60
CA PHE A 70 35.53 -3.40 5.24
C PHE A 70 36.13 -2.00 5.24
N SER A 71 35.70 -1.12 6.14
CA SER A 71 36.27 0.23 6.32
C SER A 71 37.75 0.16 6.66
N VAL A 72 38.16 -0.70 7.61
CA VAL A 72 39.59 -0.88 7.93
C VAL A 72 40.40 -1.26 6.68
N MET A 73 39.89 -2.20 5.87
CA MET A 73 40.58 -2.60 4.63
C MET A 73 40.55 -1.51 3.55
N ALA A 74 39.48 -0.72 3.47
CA ALA A 74 39.39 0.42 2.55
C ALA A 74 40.35 1.54 2.94
N ASP A 75 40.49 1.83 4.24
CA ASP A 75 41.43 2.82 4.80
C ASP A 75 42.89 2.38 4.58
N GLU A 76 43.16 1.06 4.58
CA GLU A 76 44.43 0.46 4.15
C GLU A 76 44.68 0.54 2.63
N GLY A 77 43.75 1.08 1.86
CA GLY A 77 43.87 1.28 0.40
C GLY A 77 43.52 0.07 -0.46
N LYS A 78 42.89 -0.97 0.09
CA LYS A 78 42.47 -2.15 -0.69
C LYS A 78 41.28 -1.83 -1.58
N SER A 79 41.23 -2.44 -2.76
CA SER A 79 40.12 -2.22 -3.70
C SER A 79 38.84 -2.95 -3.24
N ILE A 80 37.68 -2.50 -3.71
CA ILE A 80 36.39 -3.15 -3.45
C ILE A 80 36.40 -4.63 -3.89
N ALA A 81 37.08 -4.95 -5.00
CA ALA A 81 37.20 -6.31 -5.51
C ALA A 81 38.06 -7.19 -4.57
N ASP A 82 39.15 -6.65 -4.03
CA ASP A 82 40.01 -7.37 -3.08
C ASP A 82 39.29 -7.63 -1.75
N ILE A 83 38.54 -6.65 -1.26
CA ILE A 83 37.70 -6.79 -0.05
C ILE A 83 36.62 -7.86 -0.30
N ALA A 84 35.94 -7.80 -1.44
CA ALA A 84 34.92 -8.77 -1.82
C ALA A 84 35.49 -10.21 -1.87
N ALA A 85 36.66 -10.38 -2.50
CA ALA A 85 37.35 -11.67 -2.56
C ALA A 85 37.77 -12.16 -1.17
N HIS A 86 38.30 -11.27 -0.32
CA HIS A 86 38.76 -11.61 1.03
C HIS A 86 37.62 -12.13 1.91
N PHE A 87 36.45 -11.49 1.87
CA PHE A 87 35.28 -11.89 2.66
C PHE A 87 34.35 -12.86 1.94
N SER A 88 34.68 -13.28 0.71
CA SER A 88 33.84 -14.15 -0.13
C SER A 88 32.41 -13.61 -0.34
N VAL A 89 32.29 -12.29 -0.50
CA VAL A 89 31.02 -11.58 -0.77
C VAL A 89 31.05 -10.92 -2.15
N THR A 90 29.93 -10.39 -2.62
CA THR A 90 29.90 -9.62 -3.88
C THR A 90 30.38 -8.18 -3.66
N GLU A 91 30.90 -7.53 -4.69
CA GLU A 91 31.28 -6.11 -4.62
C GLU A 91 30.12 -5.20 -4.22
N ILE A 92 28.88 -5.55 -4.60
CA ILE A 92 27.67 -4.82 -4.23
C ILE A 92 27.48 -4.84 -2.71
N ILE A 93 27.75 -5.97 -2.05
CA ILE A 93 27.69 -6.06 -0.58
C ILE A 93 28.75 -5.15 0.02
N VAL A 94 29.99 -5.17 -0.50
CA VAL A 94 31.06 -4.28 -0.02
C VAL A 94 30.67 -2.80 -0.12
N ARG A 95 30.18 -2.35 -1.28
CA ARG A 95 29.72 -0.97 -1.49
C ARG A 95 28.58 -0.59 -0.54
N ARG A 96 27.59 -1.46 -0.35
CA ARG A 96 26.46 -1.22 0.56
C ARG A 96 26.90 -1.12 2.02
N ARG A 97 27.87 -1.92 2.44
CA ARG A 97 28.41 -1.89 3.81
C ARG A 97 29.24 -0.62 4.02
N LEU A 98 30.11 -0.26 3.09
CA LEU A 98 30.88 0.99 3.17
C LEU A 98 29.99 2.25 3.16
N ALA A 99 28.83 2.19 2.51
CA ALA A 99 27.86 3.30 2.54
C ALA A 99 27.29 3.59 3.95
N LEU A 100 27.37 2.63 4.88
CA LEU A 100 26.97 2.84 6.28
C LEU A 100 27.86 3.84 7.02
N ALA A 101 29.01 4.24 6.45
CA ALA A 101 29.85 5.31 7.00
C ALA A 101 29.12 6.65 7.15
N LYS A 102 28.05 6.86 6.38
CA LYS A 102 27.23 8.08 6.43
C LYS A 102 26.16 8.06 7.51
N VAL A 103 25.94 6.93 8.18
CA VAL A 103 24.81 6.73 9.10
C VAL A 103 25.24 7.02 10.53
N SER A 104 24.37 7.68 11.31
CA SER A 104 24.60 8.00 12.72
C SER A 104 24.98 6.76 13.52
N PRO A 105 26.00 6.85 14.41
CA PRO A 105 26.36 5.78 15.33
C PRO A 105 25.18 5.23 16.13
N LYS A 106 24.23 6.08 16.56
CA LYS A 106 23.05 5.64 17.33
C LYS A 106 22.12 4.74 16.50
N LEU A 107 21.95 5.04 15.21
CA LEU A 107 21.13 4.22 14.32
C LEU A 107 21.81 2.87 14.01
N LEU A 108 23.15 2.85 13.94
CA LEU A 108 23.91 1.61 13.81
C LEU A 108 23.75 0.70 15.05
N GLU A 109 23.71 1.28 16.25
CA GLU A 109 23.44 0.56 17.50
C GLU A 109 22.00 0.02 17.54
N LEU A 110 21.01 0.82 17.17
CA LEU A 110 19.61 0.36 17.08
C LEU A 110 19.41 -0.84 16.15
N HIS A 111 20.14 -0.89 15.03
CA HIS A 111 20.14 -2.07 14.17
C HIS A 111 20.80 -3.27 14.84
N ARG A 112 21.88 -3.05 15.60
CA ARG A 112 22.57 -4.10 16.35
C ARG A 112 21.69 -4.72 17.44
N ASP A 113 20.86 -3.89 18.08
CA ASP A 113 19.92 -4.32 19.12
C ASP A 113 18.65 -4.98 18.54
N GLY A 114 18.53 -5.07 17.22
CA GLY A 114 17.39 -5.68 16.53
C GLY A 114 16.15 -4.78 16.46
N ALA A 115 16.22 -3.53 16.91
CA ALA A 115 15.12 -2.56 16.88
C ALA A 115 14.90 -1.92 15.49
N MET A 116 15.84 -2.13 14.56
CA MET A 116 15.81 -1.61 13.20
C MET A 116 16.23 -2.71 12.21
N THR A 117 15.55 -2.82 11.08
CA THR A 117 15.93 -3.74 10.00
C THR A 117 17.06 -3.16 9.15
N PHE A 118 17.82 -4.03 8.46
CA PHE A 118 18.88 -3.56 7.57
C PHE A 118 18.34 -2.68 6.42
N ASP A 119 17.13 -2.94 5.94
CA ASP A 119 16.50 -2.14 4.87
C ASP A 119 16.23 -0.70 5.34
N GLN A 120 15.68 -0.55 6.56
CA GLN A 120 15.51 0.75 7.23
C GLN A 120 16.85 1.45 7.44
N LEU A 121 17.87 0.74 7.94
CA LEU A 121 19.19 1.32 8.16
C LEU A 121 19.81 1.83 6.85
N SER A 122 19.69 1.04 5.77
CA SER A 122 20.22 1.40 4.45
C SER A 122 19.53 2.62 3.84
N ALA A 123 18.33 2.98 4.29
CA ALA A 123 17.64 4.18 3.85
C ALA A 123 18.35 5.46 4.29
N PHE A 124 19.03 5.45 5.44
CA PHE A 124 19.71 6.62 5.98
C PHE A 124 21.00 6.99 5.22
N THR A 125 21.56 6.09 4.40
CA THR A 125 22.80 6.36 3.64
C THR A 125 22.66 7.45 2.57
N VAL A 126 21.44 7.93 2.31
CA VAL A 126 21.14 9.01 1.35
C VAL A 126 21.45 10.41 1.90
N CYS A 127 21.60 10.55 3.21
CA CYS A 127 21.92 11.78 3.92
C CYS A 127 23.17 11.53 4.78
N ASP A 128 23.99 12.55 5.03
CA ASP A 128 25.19 12.51 5.87
C ASP A 128 25.06 13.37 7.15
N ASP A 129 23.93 14.06 7.31
CA ASP A 129 23.59 14.80 8.53
C ASP A 129 23.02 13.84 9.59
N HIS A 130 23.85 13.46 10.55
CA HIS A 130 23.49 12.55 11.62
C HIS A 130 22.35 13.07 12.52
N GLU A 131 22.27 14.38 12.76
CA GLU A 131 21.23 14.95 13.60
C GLU A 131 19.87 14.86 12.90
N ARG A 132 19.83 15.19 11.60
CA ARG A 132 18.63 15.01 10.76
C ARG A 132 18.21 13.54 10.68
N GLN A 133 19.14 12.61 10.54
CA GLN A 133 18.83 11.18 10.52
C GLN A 133 18.18 10.71 11.82
N GLU A 134 18.74 11.10 12.97
CA GLU A 134 18.19 10.76 14.29
C GLU A 134 16.81 11.38 14.51
N GLN A 135 16.63 12.64 14.11
CA GLN A 135 15.35 13.33 14.16
C GLN A 135 14.28 12.61 13.34
N VAL A 136 14.57 12.25 12.09
CA VAL A 136 13.65 11.50 11.22
C VAL A 136 13.27 10.17 11.85
N TRP A 137 14.22 9.43 12.42
CA TRP A 137 13.93 8.15 13.06
C TRP A 137 13.02 8.29 14.30
N ASN A 138 13.31 9.27 15.17
CA ASN A 138 12.58 9.46 16.42
C ASN A 138 11.16 9.98 16.20
N ASN A 139 10.96 10.83 15.19
CA ASN A 139 9.66 11.43 14.90
C ASN A 139 8.73 10.50 14.10
N MET A 140 9.24 9.46 13.44
CA MET A 140 8.43 8.51 12.69
C MET A 140 7.72 7.49 13.60
N PRO A 141 6.39 7.30 13.47
CA PRO A 141 5.67 6.17 14.08
C PRO A 141 6.22 4.83 13.60
N GLY A 142 6.28 3.82 14.47
CA GLY A 142 6.88 2.52 14.16
C GLY A 142 6.32 1.86 12.89
N TRP A 143 5.01 1.95 12.66
CA TRP A 143 4.32 1.41 11.48
C TRP A 143 4.67 2.15 10.18
N ASN A 144 5.17 3.40 10.25
CA ASN A 144 5.50 4.23 9.10
C ASN A 144 7.01 4.26 8.78
N ARG A 145 7.83 3.45 9.48
CA ARG A 145 9.29 3.38 9.29
C ARG A 145 9.65 2.48 8.11
N HIS A 146 9.11 2.73 6.93
CA HIS A 146 9.50 2.01 5.71
C HIS A 146 10.69 2.69 5.02
N ALA A 147 11.57 1.93 4.37
CA ALA A 147 12.80 2.47 3.78
C ALA A 147 12.54 3.55 2.70
N ASN A 148 11.48 3.42 1.91
CA ASN A 148 11.05 4.44 0.96
C ASN A 148 10.62 5.76 1.65
N ARG A 149 9.90 5.67 2.77
CA ARG A 149 9.45 6.82 3.57
C ARG A 149 10.61 7.53 4.24
N ILE A 150 11.55 6.77 4.81
CA ILE A 150 12.78 7.31 5.40
C ILE A 150 13.58 8.05 4.31
N LYS A 151 13.80 7.44 3.14
CA LYS A 151 14.48 8.11 2.00
C LYS A 151 13.76 9.38 1.57
N SER A 152 12.44 9.33 1.43
CA SER A 152 11.66 10.51 1.02
C SER A 152 11.77 11.64 2.04
N ASN A 153 11.73 11.35 3.34
CA ASN A 153 11.88 12.36 4.40
C ASN A 153 13.27 13.00 4.43
N LEU A 154 14.31 12.21 4.13
CA LEU A 154 15.69 12.69 4.09
C LEU A 154 16.00 13.48 2.80
N VAL A 155 15.37 13.14 1.68
CA VAL A 155 15.61 13.77 0.37
C VAL A 155 14.70 14.98 0.13
N THR A 156 13.44 14.93 0.56
CA THR A 156 12.51 16.07 0.50
C THR A 156 12.85 17.01 1.65
N GLY A 157 13.80 17.91 1.40
CA GLY A 157 14.35 18.82 2.42
C GLY A 157 13.31 19.74 3.05
N GLU A 158 12.25 20.07 2.30
CA GLU A 158 11.29 21.10 2.65
C GLU A 158 9.91 20.81 2.02
N ILE A 159 8.84 20.97 2.79
CA ILE A 159 7.45 20.83 2.32
C ILE A 159 6.75 22.17 2.36
N ALA A 160 6.18 22.60 1.23
CA ALA A 160 5.44 23.85 1.17
C ALA A 160 4.18 23.81 2.06
N SER A 161 3.79 24.98 2.57
CA SER A 161 2.54 25.18 3.33
C SER A 161 1.27 24.70 2.62
N THR A 162 1.33 24.60 1.28
CA THR A 162 0.22 24.13 0.43
C THR A 162 0.05 22.60 0.42
N ASP A 163 0.97 21.84 1.02
CA ASP A 163 0.85 20.39 1.14
C ASP A 163 -0.40 20.01 1.94
N ARG A 164 -1.07 18.96 1.49
CA ARG A 164 -2.34 18.49 2.06
C ARG A 164 -2.19 18.07 3.53
N ARG A 165 -1.02 17.57 3.94
CA ARG A 165 -0.72 17.22 5.33
C ARG A 165 -0.63 18.47 6.22
N VAL A 166 -0.06 19.56 5.71
CA VAL A 166 0.02 20.83 6.45
C VAL A 166 -1.38 21.42 6.63
N ARG A 167 -2.22 21.34 5.60
CA ARG A 167 -3.63 21.77 5.69
C ARG A 167 -4.43 20.93 6.68
N LEU A 168 -4.22 19.61 6.69
CA LEU A 168 -4.93 18.69 7.61
C LEU A 168 -4.72 19.07 9.08
N ILE A 169 -3.49 19.43 9.45
CA ILE A 169 -3.16 19.79 10.84
C ILE A 169 -3.59 21.21 11.21
N GLY A 170 -4.18 21.97 10.29
CA GLY A 170 -4.62 23.35 10.53
C GLY A 170 -3.59 24.42 10.15
N GLY A 171 -2.54 24.07 9.40
CA GLY A 171 -1.57 25.02 8.86
C GLY A 171 -0.19 24.97 9.53
N LEU A 172 0.66 25.93 9.13
CA LEU A 172 2.03 26.06 9.67
C LEU A 172 2.03 26.44 11.15
N ASP A 173 1.05 27.22 11.62
CA ASP A 173 1.00 27.66 13.02
C ASP A 173 0.85 26.48 13.98
N THR A 174 -0.03 25.50 13.66
CA THR A 174 -0.17 24.27 14.46
C THR A 174 1.13 23.45 14.46
N TYR A 175 1.85 23.44 13.34
CA TYR A 175 3.11 22.73 13.22
C TYR A 175 4.23 23.40 14.06
N GLU A 176 4.32 24.73 14.04
CA GLU A 176 5.26 25.48 14.88
C GLU A 176 4.94 25.33 16.37
N GLN A 177 3.66 25.37 16.75
CA GLN A 177 3.21 25.14 18.13
C GLN A 177 3.57 23.75 18.63
N ALA A 178 3.61 22.75 17.74
CA ALA A 178 4.07 21.41 18.04
C ALA A 178 5.61 21.26 18.09
N GLY A 179 6.36 22.36 18.01
CA GLY A 179 7.82 22.40 18.04
C GLY A 179 8.48 22.14 16.68
N GLY A 180 7.71 22.18 15.59
CA GLY A 180 8.22 21.99 14.24
C GLY A 180 8.97 23.20 13.71
N ALA A 181 10.10 22.97 13.04
CA ALA A 181 10.89 24.04 12.45
C ALA A 181 10.30 24.47 11.09
N VAL A 182 9.94 25.73 10.97
CA VAL A 182 9.39 26.33 9.74
C VAL A 182 10.33 27.39 9.22
N ARG A 183 10.58 27.35 7.91
CA ARG A 183 11.21 28.44 7.19
C ARG A 183 10.12 29.25 6.50
N ARG A 184 9.82 30.43 7.04
CA ARG A 184 8.84 31.34 6.42
C ARG A 184 9.44 31.99 5.18
N ASP A 185 8.61 32.13 4.15
CA ASP A 185 8.99 32.88 2.96
C ASP A 185 8.74 34.37 3.23
N LEU A 186 9.80 35.17 3.22
CA LEU A 186 9.75 36.60 3.55
C LEU A 186 9.03 37.44 2.49
N PHE A 187 8.72 36.87 1.33
CA PHE A 187 8.06 37.54 0.22
C PHE A 187 6.66 37.00 -0.09
N ASP A 188 6.15 36.04 0.68
CA ASP A 188 4.79 35.54 0.53
C ASP A 188 3.82 36.35 1.41
N GLU A 189 2.90 37.09 0.77
CA GLU A 189 1.88 37.91 1.42
C GLU A 189 0.84 37.07 2.19
N GLN A 190 0.74 35.76 1.91
CA GLN A 190 -0.19 34.82 2.57
C GLN A 190 0.43 34.11 3.79
N GLY A 191 1.62 34.53 4.25
CA GLY A 191 2.32 33.84 5.33
C GLY A 191 2.80 32.44 4.93
N GLY A 192 3.16 32.27 3.65
CA GLY A 192 3.70 31.03 3.13
C GLY A 192 5.05 30.66 3.73
N GLY A 193 5.38 29.38 3.61
CA GLY A 193 6.58 28.85 4.23
C GLY A 193 6.75 27.37 3.96
N TYR A 194 7.83 26.85 4.52
CA TYR A 194 8.30 25.51 4.29
C TYR A 194 8.50 24.81 5.63
N VAL A 195 7.88 23.65 5.76
CA VAL A 195 8.14 22.70 6.84
C VAL A 195 9.50 22.06 6.60
N LEU A 196 10.40 22.14 7.58
CA LEU A 196 11.76 21.62 7.49
C LEU A 196 11.88 20.16 7.98
N ASP A 197 11.00 19.76 8.91
CA ASP A 197 10.95 18.40 9.43
C ASP A 197 9.66 17.69 9.00
N VAL A 198 9.80 16.94 7.91
CA VAL A 198 8.74 16.11 7.32
C VAL A 198 8.29 15.00 8.26
N ALA A 199 9.16 14.48 9.13
CA ALA A 199 8.81 13.38 10.01
C ALA A 199 7.89 13.84 11.13
N SER A 200 8.14 15.02 11.69
CA SER A 200 7.21 15.67 12.62
C SER A 200 5.86 15.98 11.98
N LEU A 201 5.86 16.40 10.71
CA LEU A 201 4.61 16.66 9.97
C LEU A 201 3.83 15.36 9.75
N ASP A 202 4.51 14.29 9.32
CA ASP A 202 3.91 12.97 9.12
C ASP A 202 3.33 12.45 10.43
N ARG A 203 4.03 12.62 11.57
CA ARG A 203 3.52 12.24 12.89
C ARG A 203 2.23 12.96 13.26
N LEU A 204 2.19 14.28 13.10
CA LEU A 204 1.00 15.08 13.43
C LEU A 204 -0.17 14.76 12.50
N ALA A 205 0.11 14.61 11.20
CA ALA A 205 -0.91 14.22 10.22
C ALA A 205 -1.45 12.81 10.51
N SER A 206 -0.58 11.86 10.85
CA SER A 206 -0.99 10.51 11.27
C SER A 206 -1.86 10.54 12.51
N GLN A 207 -1.47 11.30 13.54
CA GLN A 207 -2.26 11.45 14.76
C GLN A 207 -3.66 12.01 14.46
N ARG A 208 -3.77 13.04 13.61
CA ARG A 208 -5.06 13.58 13.19
C ARG A 208 -5.92 12.58 12.42
N LEU A 209 -5.32 11.78 11.54
CA LEU A 209 -6.04 10.71 10.86
C LEU A 209 -6.47 9.60 11.83
N ASP A 210 -5.65 9.28 12.83
CA ASP A 210 -5.95 8.29 13.86
C ASP A 210 -7.10 8.74 14.76
N ASP A 211 -7.15 10.02 15.14
CA ASP A 211 -8.25 10.62 15.89
C ASP A 211 -9.58 10.51 15.12
N VAL A 212 -9.55 10.78 13.81
CA VAL A 212 -10.72 10.65 12.92
C VAL A 212 -11.09 9.17 12.71
N ALA A 213 -10.11 8.27 12.73
CA ALA A 213 -10.34 6.83 12.58
C ALA A 213 -10.81 6.14 13.87
N ALA A 214 -10.61 6.73 15.05
CA ALA A 214 -10.93 6.12 16.34
C ALA A 214 -12.42 5.73 16.49
N PRO A 215 -13.41 6.58 16.15
CA PRO A 215 -14.81 6.20 16.22
C PRO A 215 -15.15 4.97 15.37
N PHE A 216 -14.56 4.84 14.18
CA PHE A 216 -14.77 3.67 13.33
C PHE A 216 -14.16 2.40 13.93
N ARG A 217 -13.06 2.48 14.69
CA ARG A 217 -12.49 1.29 15.33
C ARG A 217 -13.41 0.74 16.44
N GLU A 218 -14.16 1.62 17.10
CA GLU A 218 -15.11 1.26 18.15
C GLU A 218 -16.42 0.67 17.60
N GLN A 219 -16.75 0.98 16.35
CA GLN A 219 -17.96 0.52 15.66
C GLN A 219 -17.93 -0.95 15.21
N GLY A 220 -16.78 -1.62 15.25
CA GLY A 220 -16.67 -3.06 14.95
C GLY A 220 -16.43 -3.42 13.48
N TRP A 221 -15.91 -2.49 12.68
CA TRP A 221 -15.48 -2.78 11.30
C TRP A 221 -14.34 -3.80 11.26
N LYS A 222 -14.31 -4.64 10.23
CA LYS A 222 -13.28 -5.68 10.05
C LYS A 222 -11.85 -5.14 10.13
N TRP A 223 -11.64 -3.99 9.51
CA TRP A 223 -10.38 -3.26 9.53
C TRP A 223 -10.62 -1.77 9.38
N VAL A 224 -9.75 -0.97 9.99
CA VAL A 224 -9.72 0.49 9.85
C VAL A 224 -8.30 0.92 9.58
N GLU A 225 -8.06 1.54 8.43
CA GLU A 225 -6.75 2.00 8.00
C GLU A 225 -6.73 3.50 7.71
N THR A 226 -5.54 4.09 7.80
CA THR A 226 -5.33 5.52 7.52
C THR A 226 -4.30 5.70 6.40
N ALA A 227 -4.51 6.67 5.51
CA ALA A 227 -3.57 6.99 4.43
C ALA A 227 -3.43 8.49 4.17
N PHE A 228 -2.23 8.95 3.77
CA PHE A 228 -2.01 10.38 3.43
C PHE A 228 -2.58 10.80 2.07
N ALA A 229 -3.14 9.87 1.31
CA ALA A 229 -3.82 10.11 0.06
C ALA A 229 -4.80 8.97 -0.18
N ARG A 230 -5.84 9.24 -0.97
CA ARG A 230 -6.73 8.20 -1.48
C ARG A 230 -5.92 7.20 -2.32
N PRO A 231 -5.86 5.92 -1.95
CA PRO A 231 -5.16 4.92 -2.75
C PRO A 231 -5.94 4.59 -4.01
N ASP A 232 -5.23 4.40 -5.13
CA ASP A 232 -5.87 4.10 -6.43
C ASP A 232 -6.60 2.75 -6.43
N TRP A 233 -6.18 1.79 -5.59
CA TRP A 233 -6.81 0.48 -5.54
C TRP A 233 -8.28 0.52 -5.12
N ILE A 234 -8.72 1.55 -4.40
CA ILE A 234 -10.09 1.63 -3.85
C ILE A 234 -11.17 1.85 -4.94
N PHE A 235 -10.79 2.30 -6.15
CA PHE A 235 -11.77 2.65 -7.18
C PHE A 235 -12.50 1.44 -7.77
N ASN A 236 -11.89 0.25 -7.71
CA ASN A 236 -12.42 -0.97 -8.34
C ASN A 236 -12.81 -2.05 -7.32
N ILE A 237 -12.95 -1.69 -6.04
CA ILE A 237 -13.29 -2.63 -4.97
C ILE A 237 -14.78 -2.51 -4.65
N PRO A 238 -15.51 -3.65 -4.46
CA PRO A 238 -16.90 -3.65 -4.04
C PRO A 238 -17.09 -2.85 -2.74
N ARG A 239 -18.21 -2.12 -2.67
CA ARG A 239 -18.54 -1.28 -1.54
C ARG A 239 -19.94 -1.57 -1.04
N ILE A 240 -20.07 -1.75 0.27
CA ILE A 240 -21.35 -1.84 0.96
C ILE A 240 -21.79 -0.42 1.32
N TYR A 241 -23.05 -0.11 1.04
CA TYR A 241 -23.68 1.17 1.36
C TYR A 241 -24.62 0.99 2.57
N PRO A 242 -24.80 2.04 3.38
CA PRO A 242 -25.70 1.96 4.53
C PRO A 242 -27.15 1.79 4.04
N GLN A 243 -27.99 1.22 4.89
CA GLN A 243 -29.42 1.19 4.66
C GLN A 243 -30.08 2.36 5.39
N GLU A 244 -31.08 2.97 4.74
CA GLU A 244 -31.92 3.98 5.37
C GLU A 244 -32.85 3.31 6.39
N VAL A 245 -32.78 3.78 7.64
CA VAL A 245 -33.63 3.40 8.76
C VAL A 245 -34.41 4.62 9.21
N GLU A 246 -35.69 4.43 9.52
CA GLU A 246 -36.52 5.51 10.06
C GLU A 246 -35.97 5.99 11.41
N LEU A 247 -35.93 7.32 11.59
CA LEU A 247 -35.56 7.92 12.88
C LEU A 247 -36.55 7.49 13.96
N SER A 248 -36.07 7.40 15.20
CA SER A 248 -36.96 7.24 16.34
C SER A 248 -37.96 8.40 16.38
N ALA A 249 -39.17 8.20 16.92
CA ALA A 249 -40.17 9.27 16.97
C ALA A 249 -39.69 10.53 17.73
N GLU A 250 -38.78 10.36 18.70
CA GLU A 250 -38.12 11.45 19.41
C GLU A 250 -37.09 12.15 18.53
N ASP A 251 -36.19 11.41 17.87
CA ASP A 251 -35.19 11.97 16.96
C ASP A 251 -35.83 12.65 15.73
N GLN A 252 -36.96 12.13 15.24
CA GLN A 252 -37.72 12.73 14.14
C GLN A 252 -38.38 14.04 14.58
N ALA A 253 -38.95 14.11 15.78
CA ALA A 253 -39.52 15.34 16.31
C ALA A 253 -38.45 16.41 16.53
N ASP A 254 -37.28 16.02 17.03
CA ASP A 254 -36.11 16.90 17.15
C ASP A 254 -35.62 17.38 15.78
N HIS A 255 -35.53 16.49 14.79
CA HIS A 255 -35.17 16.84 13.42
C HIS A 255 -36.13 17.87 12.83
N ASP A 256 -37.44 17.62 12.92
CA ASP A 256 -38.47 18.52 12.38
C ASP A 256 -38.46 19.90 13.06
N ALA A 257 -38.23 19.94 14.39
CA ALA A 257 -38.08 21.18 15.13
C ALA A 257 -36.85 21.99 14.69
N LEU A 258 -35.71 21.31 14.50
CA LEU A 258 -34.46 21.94 14.05
C LEU A 258 -34.55 22.44 12.61
N VAL A 259 -35.22 21.71 11.72
CA VAL A 259 -35.48 22.18 10.34
C VAL A 259 -36.33 23.45 10.36
N SER A 260 -37.38 23.50 11.18
CA SER A 260 -38.21 24.70 11.32
C SER A 260 -37.40 25.89 11.83
N GLU A 261 -36.59 25.69 12.87
CA GLU A 261 -35.73 26.76 13.44
C GLU A 261 -34.70 27.26 12.42
N ARG A 262 -34.12 26.34 11.62
CA ARG A 262 -33.19 26.69 10.54
C ARG A 262 -33.87 27.55 9.48
N ASP A 263 -35.07 27.17 9.05
CA ASP A 263 -35.81 27.87 8.00
C ASP A 263 -36.22 29.28 8.48
N ASP A 264 -36.67 29.41 9.73
CA ASP A 264 -36.96 30.71 10.36
C ASP A 264 -35.69 31.60 10.44
N LEU A 265 -34.55 31.04 10.85
CA LEU A 265 -33.27 31.77 10.90
C LEU A 265 -32.76 32.16 9.51
N ALA A 266 -32.97 31.32 8.51
CA ALA A 266 -32.58 31.62 7.13
C ALA A 266 -33.40 32.79 6.55
N GLU A 267 -34.68 32.91 6.91
CA GLU A 267 -35.52 34.06 6.55
C GLU A 267 -35.01 35.36 7.20
N VAL A 268 -34.71 35.32 8.50
CA VAL A 268 -34.18 36.49 9.24
C VAL A 268 -32.81 36.94 8.70
N ILE A 269 -31.93 36.03 8.31
CA ILE A 269 -30.65 36.36 7.67
C ILE A 269 -30.84 36.91 6.26
N GLY A 270 -31.81 36.38 5.50
CA GLY A 270 -32.13 36.85 4.15
C GLY A 270 -32.60 38.30 4.11
N ASP A 271 -33.26 38.75 5.17
CA ASP A 271 -33.76 40.13 5.32
C ASP A 271 -32.72 41.13 5.88
N ASP A 272 -31.46 40.70 6.09
CA ASP A 272 -30.35 41.52 6.64
C ASP A 272 -30.62 42.06 8.07
N ASP A 273 -31.62 41.50 8.75
CA ASP A 273 -32.03 41.81 10.12
C ASP A 273 -31.34 40.89 11.16
N ALA A 274 -30.43 40.03 10.72
CA ALA A 274 -29.73 39.07 11.56
C ALA A 274 -28.51 39.65 12.30
N ASP A 275 -28.34 39.25 13.56
CA ASP A 275 -27.12 39.49 14.31
C ASP A 275 -26.07 38.38 14.08
N GLU A 276 -24.84 38.60 14.57
CA GLU A 276 -23.75 37.60 14.48
C GLU A 276 -24.10 36.27 15.17
N SER A 277 -25.05 36.29 16.12
CA SER A 277 -25.51 35.09 16.84
C SER A 277 -26.39 34.17 16.00
N ALA A 278 -27.16 34.71 15.05
CA ALA A 278 -27.99 33.94 14.14
C ALA A 278 -27.15 32.97 13.28
N GLY A 279 -25.96 33.42 12.84
CA GLY A 279 -25.03 32.57 12.09
C GLY A 279 -24.41 31.45 12.93
N GLU A 280 -24.05 31.73 14.19
CA GLU A 280 -23.55 30.71 15.12
C GLU A 280 -24.61 29.66 15.44
N ARG A 281 -25.87 30.09 15.62
CA ARG A 281 -27.01 29.20 15.88
C ARG A 281 -27.31 28.32 14.68
N LEU A 282 -27.28 28.86 13.46
CA LEU A 282 -27.44 28.07 12.24
C LEU A 282 -26.36 26.99 12.11
N ALA A 283 -25.10 27.32 12.38
CA ALA A 283 -24.02 26.34 12.36
C ALA A 283 -24.16 25.25 13.45
N GLU A 284 -24.79 25.56 14.58
CA GLU A 284 -25.15 24.58 15.60
C GLU A 284 -26.28 23.66 15.14
N ILE A 285 -27.33 24.22 14.54
CA ILE A 285 -28.48 23.49 14.01
C ILE A 285 -28.04 22.55 12.89
N ASP A 286 -27.25 23.03 11.92
CA ASP A 286 -26.74 22.20 10.82
C ASP A 286 -25.92 21.01 11.35
N ARG A 287 -25.06 21.25 12.35
CA ARG A 287 -24.30 20.15 12.99
C ARG A 287 -25.22 19.12 13.63
N ARG A 288 -26.30 19.57 14.29
CA ARG A 288 -27.26 18.67 14.94
C ARG A 288 -28.13 17.91 13.93
N LEU A 289 -28.50 18.54 12.82
CA LEU A 289 -29.19 17.90 11.70
C LEU A 289 -28.31 16.86 11.02
N ASP A 290 -27.01 17.13 10.84
CA ASP A 290 -26.05 16.15 10.33
C ASP A 290 -25.94 14.93 11.27
N GLU A 291 -25.90 15.15 12.60
CA GLU A 291 -25.90 14.08 13.60
C GLU A 291 -27.16 13.21 13.53
N LEU A 292 -28.34 13.82 13.35
CA LEU A 292 -29.61 13.12 13.23
C LEU A 292 -29.69 12.36 11.89
N SER A 293 -29.33 13.00 10.79
CA SER A 293 -29.31 12.37 9.46
C SER A 293 -28.34 11.17 9.43
N GLY A 294 -27.19 11.26 10.12
CA GLY A 294 -26.26 10.15 10.27
C GLY A 294 -26.83 8.93 11.01
N LYS A 295 -27.91 9.08 11.80
CA LYS A 295 -28.61 7.94 12.42
C LYS A 295 -29.54 7.22 11.45
N GLN A 296 -29.94 7.86 10.34
CA GLN A 296 -30.74 7.20 9.30
C GLN A 296 -29.89 6.21 8.50
N GLU A 297 -28.59 6.46 8.35
CA GLU A 297 -27.69 5.60 7.60
C GLU A 297 -27.05 4.54 8.50
N VAL A 298 -27.66 3.35 8.60
CA VAL A 298 -27.17 2.26 9.45
C VAL A 298 -26.53 1.16 8.63
N TYR A 299 -25.33 0.74 9.04
CA TYR A 299 -24.68 -0.48 8.55
C TYR A 299 -25.08 -1.68 9.39
N ARG A 300 -25.40 -2.81 8.74
CA ARG A 300 -25.68 -4.04 9.49
C ARG A 300 -24.40 -4.57 10.13
N PRO A 301 -24.45 -5.16 11.34
CA PRO A 301 -23.27 -5.74 11.98
C PRO A 301 -22.54 -6.78 11.11
N ASP A 302 -23.29 -7.58 10.34
CA ASP A 302 -22.73 -8.57 9.40
C ASP A 302 -21.94 -7.91 8.26
N ASP A 303 -22.42 -6.76 7.77
CA ASP A 303 -21.76 -6.00 6.70
C ASP A 303 -20.49 -5.34 7.22
N MET A 304 -20.52 -4.79 8.43
CA MET A 304 -19.36 -4.20 9.10
C MET A 304 -18.28 -5.24 9.39
N ALA A 305 -18.68 -6.47 9.75
CA ALA A 305 -17.76 -7.58 9.99
C ALA A 305 -17.05 -8.07 8.71
N ARG A 306 -17.58 -7.76 7.51
CA ARG A 306 -17.02 -8.14 6.21
C ARG A 306 -16.36 -6.99 5.44
N SER A 307 -16.49 -5.77 5.92
CA SER A 307 -15.98 -4.58 5.25
C SER A 307 -15.15 -3.69 6.18
N GLY A 308 -14.39 -2.78 5.59
CA GLY A 308 -13.51 -1.89 6.33
C GLY A 308 -13.67 -0.43 5.98
N VAL A 309 -12.99 0.41 6.76
CA VAL A 309 -12.98 1.86 6.62
C VAL A 309 -11.57 2.33 6.32
N LEU A 310 -11.43 3.17 5.30
CA LEU A 310 -10.19 3.85 4.98
C LEU A 310 -10.34 5.35 5.18
N VAL A 311 -9.63 5.91 6.14
CA VAL A 311 -9.56 7.35 6.37
C VAL A 311 -8.36 7.92 5.62
N PHE A 312 -8.56 8.90 4.75
CA PHE A 312 -7.49 9.50 3.97
C PHE A 312 -7.58 11.01 3.84
N ILE A 313 -6.49 11.64 3.41
CA ILE A 313 -6.47 13.08 3.11
C ILE A 313 -6.95 13.30 1.68
N ASN A 314 -8.06 14.01 1.52
CA ASN A 314 -8.60 14.36 0.20
C ASN A 314 -7.82 15.51 -0.46
N HIS A 315 -8.19 15.90 -1.69
CA HIS A 315 -7.45 16.91 -2.43
C HIS A 315 -7.43 18.29 -1.77
N SER A 316 -8.45 18.65 -0.98
CA SER A 316 -8.51 19.93 -0.28
C SER A 316 -7.65 19.95 0.99
N GLY A 317 -7.19 18.79 1.47
CA GLY A 317 -6.43 18.67 2.71
C GLY A 317 -7.27 18.34 3.94
N LYS A 318 -8.54 17.94 3.75
CA LYS A 318 -9.41 17.46 4.83
C LYS A 318 -9.34 15.93 4.93
N ALA A 319 -9.58 15.40 6.14
CA ALA A 319 -9.77 13.97 6.32
C ALA A 319 -11.13 13.55 5.75
N GLU A 320 -11.16 12.43 5.03
CA GLU A 320 -12.34 11.84 4.42
C GLU A 320 -12.32 10.33 4.67
N ALA A 321 -13.46 9.73 4.99
CA ALA A 321 -13.59 8.30 5.24
C ALA A 321 -14.31 7.62 4.08
N ALA A 322 -13.66 6.61 3.49
CA ALA A 322 -14.33 5.65 2.62
C ALA A 322 -14.74 4.43 3.45
N ILE A 323 -16.03 4.29 3.67
CA ILE A 323 -16.68 3.30 4.54
C ILE A 323 -17.27 2.15 3.72
N GLY A 324 -17.19 0.90 4.19
CA GLY A 324 -17.83 -0.24 3.54
C GLY A 324 -16.99 -0.92 2.46
N ILE A 325 -15.66 -0.84 2.53
CA ILE A 325 -14.75 -1.42 1.52
C ILE A 325 -14.59 -2.93 1.76
N VAL A 326 -14.89 -3.78 0.77
CA VAL A 326 -14.75 -5.24 0.88
C VAL A 326 -13.52 -5.72 0.09
N ARG A 327 -12.45 -6.17 0.74
CA ARG A 327 -11.27 -6.69 0.02
C ARG A 327 -11.58 -8.04 -0.62
N GLU A 328 -10.89 -8.42 -1.69
CA GLU A 328 -11.06 -9.73 -2.37
C GLU A 328 -10.90 -10.92 -1.38
N GLU A 329 -10.04 -10.79 -0.37
CA GLU A 329 -9.83 -11.80 0.67
C GLU A 329 -11.03 -11.93 1.64
N ASP A 330 -11.89 -10.90 1.70
CA ASP A 330 -13.00 -10.78 2.65
C ASP A 330 -14.34 -11.27 2.06
N GLU A 331 -14.39 -11.49 0.73
CA GLU A 331 -15.60 -11.88 0.00
C GLU A 331 -15.98 -13.36 0.25
N ALA A 332 -14.99 -14.23 0.47
CA ALA A 332 -15.14 -15.70 0.52
C ALA A 332 -15.81 -16.30 1.79
N GLY A 333 -16.41 -15.48 2.64
CA GLY A 333 -17.08 -15.90 3.88
C GLY A 333 -18.59 -15.68 3.83
N GLU A 334 -19.32 -16.45 3.03
CA GLU A 334 -20.78 -16.53 3.14
C GLU A 334 -21.19 -17.75 3.99
N PRO A 335 -21.99 -17.57 5.04
CA PRO A 335 -22.87 -18.63 5.52
C PRO A 335 -24.13 -18.63 4.65
N GLU A 336 -24.41 -19.75 3.97
CA GLU A 336 -25.70 -19.99 3.32
C GLU A 336 -26.82 -19.88 4.37
N GLY A 337 -27.58 -18.78 4.32
CA GLY A 337 -28.68 -18.46 5.22
C GLY A 337 -30.00 -18.48 4.47
N ASP A 338 -30.70 -19.59 4.65
CA ASP A 338 -32.06 -19.91 4.23
C ASP A 338 -33.08 -18.78 4.47
N SER A 339 -33.82 -18.37 3.45
CA SER A 339 -35.13 -17.73 3.63
C SER A 339 -36.04 -18.03 2.45
N ASP A 340 -36.97 -18.93 2.76
CA ASP A 340 -38.09 -19.41 1.97
C ASP A 340 -38.93 -18.35 1.25
N GLU A 341 -39.50 -18.85 0.17
CA GLU A 341 -40.40 -18.26 -0.81
C GLU A 341 -41.71 -17.70 -0.23
N ASN A 342 -42.13 -16.55 -0.77
CA ASN A 342 -43.51 -16.28 -1.20
C ASN A 342 -43.45 -15.07 -2.15
N GLY A 343 -43.62 -15.13 -3.48
CA GLY A 343 -44.52 -15.96 -4.26
C GLY A 343 -45.63 -15.06 -4.83
N THR A 344 -45.77 -15.01 -6.16
CA THR A 344 -46.82 -14.40 -7.04
C THR A 344 -46.33 -13.18 -7.85
N GLU A 345 -45.71 -13.35 -9.02
CA GLU A 345 -46.27 -13.60 -10.39
C GLU A 345 -46.97 -12.38 -11.01
N GLY A 346 -46.80 -12.00 -12.29
CA GLY A 346 -46.15 -12.58 -13.49
C GLY A 346 -45.70 -11.45 -14.44
N SER A 347 -45.14 -11.62 -15.64
CA SER A 347 -45.22 -12.63 -16.70
C SER A 347 -43.95 -12.49 -17.59
N ASP A 348 -43.10 -13.48 -17.79
CA ASP A 348 -43.18 -14.69 -18.63
C ASP A 348 -43.00 -14.46 -20.15
N ALA A 349 -41.91 -15.02 -20.69
CA ALA A 349 -41.76 -15.51 -22.06
C ALA A 349 -40.47 -16.36 -22.14
N SER A 350 -40.70 -17.66 -22.21
CA SER A 350 -39.83 -18.75 -21.78
C SER A 350 -38.98 -19.34 -22.93
N ALA A 351 -37.87 -19.97 -22.56
CA ALA A 351 -37.17 -20.94 -23.40
C ALA A 351 -37.48 -22.35 -22.87
N GLU A 352 -38.16 -23.15 -23.68
CA GLU A 352 -38.62 -24.50 -23.32
C GLU A 352 -37.64 -25.57 -23.83
N THR A 353 -37.19 -26.40 -22.90
CA THR A 353 -36.46 -27.66 -23.08
C THR A 353 -37.37 -28.79 -23.55
N VAL A 354 -36.83 -29.72 -24.34
CA VAL A 354 -37.38 -31.09 -24.48
C VAL A 354 -36.30 -32.14 -24.21
N THR A 355 -36.75 -33.14 -23.47
CA THR A 355 -36.10 -34.24 -22.77
C THR A 355 -35.93 -35.51 -23.61
N ALA A 356 -35.00 -36.38 -23.22
CA ALA A 356 -35.20 -37.84 -23.17
C ALA A 356 -34.14 -38.48 -22.24
N GLY A 357 -34.58 -39.19 -21.20
CA GLY A 357 -33.73 -39.73 -20.14
C GLY A 357 -33.26 -41.18 -20.31
N GLY A 358 -32.37 -41.58 -19.40
CA GLY A 358 -32.11 -42.98 -19.04
C GLY A 358 -30.73 -43.25 -18.41
N GLY A 359 -30.67 -43.51 -17.10
CA GLY A 359 -29.69 -44.44 -16.52
C GLY A 359 -28.48 -43.91 -15.71
N ASN A 360 -28.73 -43.57 -14.45
CA ASN A 360 -27.95 -43.70 -13.20
C ASN A 360 -26.42 -44.06 -13.16
N ILE A 361 -25.75 -43.46 -12.15
CA ILE A 361 -24.57 -43.88 -11.33
C ILE A 361 -23.18 -43.22 -11.58
N GLU A 362 -22.80 -42.42 -10.56
CA GLU A 362 -21.48 -42.08 -9.97
C GLU A 362 -20.39 -41.30 -10.72
N ALA A 363 -20.04 -40.16 -10.07
CA ALA A 363 -18.72 -39.55 -9.89
C ALA A 363 -17.82 -39.31 -11.14
N GLY A 364 -17.69 -38.05 -11.54
CA GLY A 364 -16.52 -37.62 -12.31
C GLY A 364 -16.54 -36.24 -12.96
N LYS A 365 -15.40 -35.55 -12.78
CA LYS A 365 -14.67 -34.73 -13.77
C LYS A 365 -15.13 -33.29 -14.05
N SER A 366 -14.20 -32.38 -13.76
CA SER A 366 -14.14 -30.97 -14.18
C SER A 366 -14.55 -30.77 -15.65
N SER A 367 -15.42 -29.78 -15.91
CA SER A 367 -15.77 -29.35 -17.26
C SER A 367 -14.58 -28.69 -17.97
N PRO A 368 -14.36 -28.95 -19.28
CA PRO A 368 -13.25 -28.38 -20.03
C PRO A 368 -13.55 -26.91 -20.42
N LYS A 369 -12.60 -26.01 -20.14
CA LYS A 369 -12.62 -24.64 -20.68
C LYS A 369 -12.36 -24.69 -22.19
N PHE A 370 -13.33 -24.28 -23.00
CA PHE A 370 -13.14 -24.08 -24.43
C PHE A 370 -12.40 -22.76 -24.68
N THR A 371 -11.16 -22.85 -25.15
CA THR A 371 -10.42 -21.68 -25.66
C THR A 371 -10.72 -21.53 -27.14
N HIS A 372 -11.40 -20.45 -27.54
CA HIS A 372 -11.67 -20.17 -28.94
C HIS A 372 -10.39 -19.70 -29.68
N PRO A 373 -10.24 -20.02 -30.98
CA PRO A 373 -9.13 -19.50 -31.78
C PRO A 373 -9.14 -17.97 -31.83
N GLN A 374 -7.96 -17.35 -31.71
CA GLN A 374 -7.80 -15.88 -31.67
C GLN A 374 -8.46 -15.17 -32.87
N ALA A 375 -8.34 -15.74 -34.07
CA ALA A 375 -8.97 -15.21 -35.28
C ALA A 375 -10.50 -15.14 -35.19
N LEU A 376 -11.14 -16.09 -34.49
CA LEU A 376 -12.58 -16.08 -34.28
C LEU A 376 -12.98 -14.98 -33.29
N ILE A 377 -12.19 -14.78 -32.24
CA ILE A 377 -12.41 -13.71 -31.25
C ILE A 377 -12.31 -12.33 -31.93
N GLU A 378 -11.31 -12.13 -32.78
CA GLU A 378 -11.13 -10.88 -33.53
C GLU A 378 -12.32 -10.59 -34.45
N VAL A 379 -12.78 -11.59 -35.21
CA VAL A 379 -13.95 -11.44 -36.10
C VAL A 379 -15.23 -11.16 -35.31
N LEU A 380 -15.45 -11.86 -34.19
CA LEU A 380 -16.62 -11.64 -33.33
C LEU A 380 -16.58 -10.26 -32.67
N THR A 381 -15.40 -9.81 -32.25
CA THR A 381 -15.21 -8.48 -31.66
C THR A 381 -15.44 -7.38 -32.69
N ALA A 382 -14.96 -7.57 -33.93
CA ALA A 382 -15.22 -6.64 -35.03
C ALA A 382 -16.71 -6.54 -35.36
N LYS A 383 -17.41 -7.68 -35.43
CA LYS A 383 -18.87 -7.73 -35.67
C LYS A 383 -19.67 -7.09 -34.53
N LYS A 384 -19.32 -7.38 -33.27
CA LYS A 384 -19.93 -6.76 -32.10
C LYS A 384 -19.75 -5.24 -32.11
N THR A 385 -18.55 -4.76 -32.44
CA THR A 385 -18.25 -3.34 -32.53
C THR A 385 -19.05 -2.66 -33.66
N ALA A 386 -19.18 -3.32 -34.81
CA ALA A 386 -19.98 -2.82 -35.91
C ALA A 386 -21.48 -2.74 -35.55
N ALA A 387 -22.03 -3.78 -34.90
CA ALA A 387 -23.41 -3.79 -34.44
C ALA A 387 -23.68 -2.67 -33.42
N LEU A 388 -22.80 -2.51 -32.43
CA LEU A 388 -22.91 -1.43 -31.43
C LEU A 388 -22.85 -0.03 -32.07
N ARG A 389 -22.02 0.17 -33.10
CA ARG A 389 -21.98 1.46 -33.83
C ARG A 389 -23.28 1.75 -34.57
N VAL A 390 -23.89 0.73 -35.18
CA VAL A 390 -25.17 0.87 -35.87
C VAL A 390 -26.28 1.18 -34.88
N GLU A 391 -26.36 0.45 -33.76
CA GLU A 391 -27.37 0.70 -32.72
C GLU A 391 -27.21 2.08 -32.07
N LEU A 392 -25.97 2.51 -31.81
CA LEU A 392 -25.70 3.84 -31.26
C LEU A 392 -26.06 4.96 -32.25
N ALA A 393 -25.92 4.72 -33.56
CA ALA A 393 -26.31 5.69 -34.59
C ALA A 393 -27.84 5.83 -34.71
N HIS A 394 -28.61 4.80 -34.39
CA HIS A 394 -30.07 4.83 -34.40
C HIS A 394 -30.68 5.37 -33.10
N ASN A 395 -29.90 5.51 -32.03
CA ASN A 395 -30.34 5.97 -30.71
C ASN A 395 -29.57 7.23 -30.26
N PRO A 396 -29.98 8.43 -30.71
CA PRO A 396 -29.23 9.67 -30.47
C PRO A 396 -29.16 10.06 -28.99
N ASP A 397 -30.18 9.75 -28.18
CA ASP A 397 -30.20 10.09 -26.75
C ASP A 397 -29.16 9.27 -25.96
N VAL A 398 -29.02 7.98 -26.28
CA VAL A 398 -28.01 7.10 -25.67
C VAL A 398 -26.61 7.48 -26.13
N ALA A 399 -26.46 7.88 -27.40
CA ALA A 399 -25.20 8.40 -27.93
C ALA A 399 -24.75 9.67 -27.22
N LEU A 400 -25.67 10.62 -27.00
CA LEU A 400 -25.40 11.85 -26.26
C LEU A 400 -25.02 11.55 -24.81
N ALA A 401 -25.77 10.69 -24.12
CA ALA A 401 -25.46 10.28 -22.75
C ALA A 401 -24.07 9.63 -22.63
N ALA A 402 -23.70 8.76 -23.57
CA ALA A 402 -22.38 8.13 -23.61
C ALA A 402 -21.24 9.14 -23.84
N VAL A 403 -21.44 10.12 -24.71
CA VAL A 403 -20.45 11.18 -24.98
C VAL A 403 -20.29 12.12 -23.78
N VAL A 404 -21.40 12.56 -23.18
CA VAL A 404 -21.39 13.40 -21.98
C VAL A 404 -20.71 12.67 -20.82
N HIS A 405 -21.02 11.38 -20.62
CA HIS A 405 -20.36 10.56 -19.60
C HIS A 405 -18.84 10.44 -19.86
N ALA A 406 -18.41 10.22 -21.10
CA ALA A 406 -16.99 10.18 -21.45
C ALA A 406 -16.27 11.53 -21.26
N MET A 407 -16.95 12.65 -21.53
CA MET A 407 -16.43 14.00 -21.27
C MET A 407 -16.34 14.30 -19.77
N LEU A 408 -17.37 13.92 -19.00
CA LEU A 408 -17.40 14.04 -17.55
C LEU A 408 -16.23 13.26 -16.93
N LEU A 409 -15.99 12.02 -17.37
CA LEU A 409 -14.86 11.23 -16.90
C LEU A 409 -13.51 11.94 -17.14
N ARG A 410 -13.38 12.63 -18.27
CA ARG A 410 -12.16 13.43 -18.58
C ARG A 410 -12.01 14.67 -17.72
N VAL A 411 -13.09 15.35 -17.38
CA VAL A 411 -13.05 16.59 -16.56
C VAL A 411 -12.93 16.27 -15.08
N SER A 412 -13.65 15.26 -14.60
CA SER A 412 -13.69 14.86 -13.20
C SER A 412 -12.46 14.05 -12.76
N TYR A 413 -11.82 13.31 -13.69
CA TYR A 413 -10.67 12.45 -13.36
C TYR A 413 -9.38 12.79 -14.13
N GLY A 414 -9.42 13.72 -15.08
CA GLY A 414 -8.25 14.19 -15.84
C GLY A 414 -7.80 15.58 -15.39
N GLY A 415 -6.75 15.64 -14.58
CA GLY A 415 -6.07 16.90 -14.28
C GLY A 415 -5.67 17.63 -15.57
N TYR A 416 -6.00 18.93 -15.65
CA TYR A 416 -5.62 19.84 -16.73
C TYR A 416 -4.21 19.59 -17.29
N PRO A 417 -4.06 19.37 -18.60
CA PRO A 417 -2.99 20.01 -19.34
C PRO A 417 -3.51 21.35 -19.86
N ARG A 418 -2.89 22.45 -19.44
CA ARG A 418 -3.02 23.75 -20.10
C ARG A 418 -2.75 23.57 -21.60
N GLY A 419 -3.78 23.76 -22.43
CA GLY A 419 -3.67 23.75 -23.89
C GLY A 419 -4.96 24.27 -24.51
N ARG A 420 -4.84 25.32 -25.32
CA ARG A 420 -5.92 26.17 -25.83
C ARG A 420 -7.01 25.40 -26.59
N LEU A 421 -8.25 25.87 -26.41
CA LEU A 421 -9.35 25.70 -27.37
C LEU A 421 -8.88 26.01 -28.79
N HIS A 422 -8.98 25.02 -29.68
CA HIS A 422 -9.12 25.29 -31.11
C HIS A 422 -10.27 24.44 -31.64
N LEU A 423 -11.46 25.04 -31.66
CA LEU A 423 -12.56 24.59 -32.52
C LEU A 423 -12.11 24.84 -33.97
N ALA A 424 -11.78 23.78 -34.69
CA ALA A 424 -11.72 23.81 -36.15
C ALA A 424 -12.92 22.99 -36.65
N ILE A 425 -13.96 23.71 -37.10
CA ILE A 425 -15.06 23.16 -37.90
C ILE A 425 -14.50 23.01 -39.32
N PRO A 426 -14.40 21.80 -39.90
CA PRO A 426 -14.20 21.68 -41.33
C PRO A 426 -15.54 21.96 -42.01
N ALA A 427 -15.61 23.11 -42.68
CA ALA A 427 -16.64 23.39 -43.66
C ALA A 427 -16.54 22.35 -44.79
N TYR A 428 -17.59 21.55 -44.96
CA TYR A 428 -17.88 20.94 -46.25
C TYR A 428 -18.65 21.97 -47.05
N ALA A 429 -18.03 22.48 -48.12
CA ALA A 429 -18.68 23.18 -49.20
C ALA A 429 -18.90 22.17 -50.34
N ASP A 430 -20.14 22.16 -50.83
CA ASP A 430 -20.69 21.63 -52.10
C ASP A 430 -20.28 20.24 -52.62
#